data_AF-A0A0M0BKV1-F1
#
_entry.id   AF-A0A0M0BKV1-F1
#
_cell.length_a   1.000
_cell.length_b   1.000
_cell.length_c   1.000
_cell.angle_alpha   90.00
_cell.angle_beta   90.00
_cell.angle_gamma   90.00
#
_symmetry.space_group_name_H-M   'P 1'
#
loop_
_entity.id
_entity.type
_entity.pdbx_description
1 polymer ?
#
loop_
_entity_poly.entity_id
_entity_poly.type
_entity_poly.pdbx_seq_one_letter_code
_entity_poly.pdbx_strand_id
1 'polypeptide(L)' 'MSYRRLEGDEAVDLILSVLKTAGRPMSTREIQEETERRMVRCPDSTVVFLNRLRLRGVIKGERSRERRGWIWWIEG' A
#
# COMPACT_ATOMS: atom_id res chain seq x y z
N MET A 1 -5.98 -10.53 19.94
CA MET A 1 -6.06 -10.59 18.46
C MET A 1 -4.64 -10.69 17.92
N SER A 2 -4.31 -11.76 17.19
CA SER A 2 -2.98 -11.98 16.61
C SER A 2 -2.99 -11.52 15.15
N TYR A 3 -2.16 -10.53 14.82
CA TYR A 3 -2.04 -10.04 13.44
C TYR A 3 -1.13 -11.01 12.67
N ARG A 4 -1.61 -11.55 11.55
CA ARG A 4 -0.77 -12.36 10.67
C ARG A 4 0.23 -11.42 9.97
N ARG A 5 1.53 -11.68 10.13
CA ARG A 5 2.55 -11.05 9.27
C ARG A 5 2.48 -11.74 7.91
N LEU A 6 2.19 -10.97 6.87
CA LEU A 6 2.27 -11.47 5.50
C LEU A 6 3.74 -11.51 5.07
N GLU A 7 4.16 -12.63 4.48
CA GLU A 7 5.48 -12.76 3.87
C GLU A 7 5.42 -12.34 2.39
N GLY A 8 6.48 -11.69 1.92
CA GLY A 8 6.77 -11.38 0.52
C GLY A 8 5.55 -11.14 -0.37
N ASP A 9 5.13 -12.19 -1.06
CA ASP A 9 4.12 -12.15 -2.13
C ASP A 9 2.69 -11.95 -1.61
N GLU A 10 2.32 -12.51 -0.45
CA GLU A 10 0.98 -12.29 0.13
C GLU A 10 0.76 -10.80 0.48
N ALA A 11 1.81 -10.12 0.93
CA ALA A 11 1.77 -8.69 1.22
C ALA A 11 1.62 -7.86 -0.07
N VAL A 12 2.22 -8.30 -1.17
CA VAL A 12 2.08 -7.66 -2.49
C VAL A 12 0.65 -7.77 -2.95
N ASP A 13 0.07 -8.97 -2.92
CA ASP A 13 -1.30 -9.24 -3.38
C ASP A 13 -2.33 -8.45 -2.59
N LEU A 14 -2.12 -8.32 -1.27
CA LEU A 14 -2.97 -7.47 -0.43
C LEU A 14 -2.94 -6.01 -0.87
N ILE A 15 -1.74 -5.43 -1.07
CA ILE A 15 -1.61 -4.04 -1.51
C ILE A 15 -2.24 -3.83 -2.88
N LEU A 16 -2.01 -4.75 -3.82
CA LEU A 16 -2.61 -4.70 -5.14
C LEU A 16 -4.13 -4.76 -5.06
N SER A 17 -4.69 -5.65 -4.24
CA SER A 17 -6.13 -5.73 -4.00
C SER A 17 -6.67 -4.42 -3.43
N VAL A 18 -6.02 -3.83 -2.42
CA VAL A 18 -6.42 -2.56 -1.81
C VAL A 18 -6.45 -1.43 -2.85
N LEU A 19 -5.38 -1.25 -3.61
CA LEU A 19 -5.28 -0.20 -4.63
C LEU A 19 -6.30 -0.42 -5.76
N LYS A 20 -6.49 -1.67 -6.20
CA LYS A 20 -7.45 -2.02 -7.24
C LYS A 20 -8.89 -1.80 -6.80
N THR A 21 -9.24 -2.20 -5.58
CA THR A 21 -10.57 -1.97 -5.01
C THR A 21 -10.86 -0.48 -4.82
N ALA A 22 -9.86 0.31 -4.43
CA ALA A 22 -10.03 1.75 -4.26
C ALA A 22 -10.25 2.48 -5.59
N GLY A 23 -9.63 2.02 -6.69
CA GLY A 23 -9.79 2.60 -8.03
C GLY A 23 -9.33 4.05 -8.17
N ARG A 24 -8.58 4.56 -7.18
CA ARG A 24 -8.08 5.95 -7.12
C ARG A 24 -6.72 6.00 -6.43
N PRO A 25 -5.93 7.07 -6.63
CA PRO A 25 -4.73 7.29 -5.84
C PRO A 25 -5.04 7.34 -4.34
N MET A 26 -4.27 6.59 -3.56
CA MET A 26 -4.37 6.49 -2.12
C MET A 26 -3.09 6.98 -1.45
N SER A 27 -3.21 7.68 -0.34
CA SER A 27 -2.07 8.00 0.53
C SER A 27 -1.57 6.76 1.26
N THR A 28 -0.33 6.79 1.75
CA THR A 28 0.20 5.74 2.63
C THR A 28 -0.73 5.47 3.82
N ARG A 29 -1.28 6.54 4.41
CA ARG A 29 -2.17 6.43 5.57
C ARG A 29 -3.46 5.68 5.22
N GLU A 30 -4.09 6.03 4.10
CA GLU A 30 -5.30 5.34 3.63
C GLU A 30 -5.04 3.85 3.38
N ILE A 31 -3.87 3.52 2.82
CA ILE A 31 -3.46 2.12 2.60
C ILE A 31 -3.26 1.40 3.93
N GLN A 32 -2.60 2.03 4.91
CA GLN A 32 -2.41 1.46 6.26
C GLN A 32 -3.75 1.14 6.91
N GLU A 33 -4.65 2.12 6.96
CA GLU A 33 -6.00 1.96 7.53
C GLU A 33 -6.77 0.82 6.84
N GLU A 34 -6.68 0.70 5.52
CA GLU A 34 -7.35 -0.37 4.78
C GLU A 34 -6.72 -1.75 5.00
N THR A 35 -5.39 -1.83 5.13
CA THR A 35 -4.70 -3.09 5.47
C THR A 35 -5.00 -3.55 6.90
N GLU A 36 -5.07 -2.63 7.86
CA GLU A 36 -5.41 -2.92 9.26
C GLU A 36 -6.84 -3.45 9.39
N ARG A 37 -7.80 -2.88 8.64
CA ARG A 37 -9.19 -3.38 8.58
C ARG A 37 -9.27 -4.83 8.11
N ARG A 38 -8.34 -5.25 7.26
CA ARG A 38 -8.24 -6.63 6.76
C ARG A 38 -7.49 -7.56 7.73
N MET A 39 -7.30 -7.14 8.99
CA MET A 39 -6.60 -7.86 10.06
C MET A 39 -5.13 -8.20 9.76
N VAL A 40 -4.51 -7.47 8.84
CA VAL A 40 -3.10 -7.59 8.49
C VAL A 40 -2.38 -6.35 9.00
N ARG A 41 -1.35 -6.54 9.83
CA ARG A 41 -0.40 -5.45 10.10
C ARG A 41 0.67 -5.49 9.03
N CYS A 42 0.72 -4.44 8.19
CA CYS A 42 1.94 -4.19 7.44
C CYS A 42 3.10 -4.03 8.43
N PRO A 43 4.25 -4.68 8.20
CA PRO A 43 5.45 -4.40 8.98
C PRO A 43 5.75 -2.90 8.92
N ASP A 44 6.31 -2.36 10.01
CA ASP A 44 6.29 -0.95 10.47
C ASP A 44 6.82 0.14 9.51
N SER A 45 7.01 -0.15 8.22
CA SER A 45 7.02 0.90 7.21
C SER A 45 6.33 0.47 5.91
N THR A 46 5.01 0.62 5.88
CA THR A 46 4.19 0.56 4.65
C THR A 46 4.77 1.46 3.55
N VAL A 47 5.36 2.61 3.90
CA VAL A 47 6.05 3.50 2.95
C VAL A 47 7.25 2.83 2.27
N VAL A 48 8.10 2.11 3.03
CA VAL A 48 9.26 1.41 2.48
C VAL A 48 8.81 0.28 1.56
N PHE A 49 7.77 -0.46 1.97
CA PHE A 49 7.20 -1.53 1.15
C PHE A 49 6.65 -0.98 -0.17
N LEU A 50 5.80 0.04 -0.12
CA LEU A 50 5.22 0.69 -1.30
C LEU A 50 6.30 1.27 -2.22
N ASN A 51 7.36 1.87 -1.67
CA ASN A 51 8.50 2.33 -2.47
C ASN A 51 9.22 1.17 -3.17
N ARG A 52 9.40 0.03 -2.51
CA ARG A 52 9.98 -1.16 -3.15
C ARG A 52 9.13 -1.65 -4.31
N LEU A 53 7.79 -1.67 -4.15
CA LEU A 53 6.87 -2.02 -5.24
C LEU A 53 6.94 -1.02 -6.39
N ARG A 54 7.03 0.27 -6.09
CA ARG A 54 7.20 1.33 -7.09
C ARG A 54 8.49 1.16 -7.88
N LEU A 55 9.62 0.90 -7.22
CA LEU A 55 10.91 0.65 -7.87
C LEU A 55 10.91 -0.62 -8.73
N ARG A 56 10.11 -1.63 -8.36
CA ARG A 56 9.89 -2.85 -9.15
C ARG A 56 8.90 -2.64 -10.31
N GLY A 57 8.27 -1.49 -10.44
CA GLY A 57 7.26 -1.20 -11.46
C GLY A 57 5.89 -1.84 -11.23
N VAL A 58 5.64 -2.41 -10.05
CA VAL A 58 4.38 -3.10 -9.70
C VAL A 58 3.25 -2.10 -9.43
N ILE A 59 3.58 -0.96 -8.85
CA ILE A 59 2.66 0.15 -8.60
C ILE A 59 3.32 1.47 -9.04
N LYS A 60 2.52 2.51 -9.16
CA LYS A 60 3.01 3.88 -9.28
C LYS A 60 2.88 4.62 -7.97
N GLY A 61 3.68 5.66 -7.83
CA GLY A 61 3.55 6.57 -6.71
C GLY A 61 4.33 7.86 -6.93
N GLU A 62 3.81 8.94 -6.38
CA GLU A 62 4.42 10.26 -6.44
C GLU A 62 4.23 11.04 -5.14
N ARG A 63 5.05 12.08 -4.95
CA ARG A 63 4.87 13.01 -3.84
C ARG A 63 3.82 14.04 -4.21
N SER A 64 2.69 14.00 -3.52
CA SER A 64 1.65 15.03 -3.61
C SER A 64 1.96 16.18 -2.64
N ARG A 65 2.07 17.40 -3.18
CA ARG A 65 2.19 18.62 -2.36
C ARG A 65 0.89 18.94 -1.64
N GLU A 66 -0.25 18.71 -2.30
CA GLU A 66 -1.59 18.93 -1.75
C GLU A 66 -1.86 18.02 -0.55
N ARG A 67 -1.58 16.71 -0.69
CA ARG A 67 -1.78 15.73 0.38
C ARG A 67 -0.60 15.63 1.36
N ARG A 68 0.42 16.50 1.20
CA ARG A 68 1.64 16.55 2.03
C ARG A 68 2.26 15.17 2.27
N GLY A 69 2.33 14.34 1.23
CA GLY A 69 2.73 12.94 1.39
C GLY A 69 2.87 12.19 0.07
N TRP A 70 3.10 10.89 0.16
CA TRP A 70 3.06 10.01 -1.00
C TRP A 70 1.63 9.59 -1.31
N ILE A 71 1.33 9.56 -2.60
CA ILE A 71 0.14 8.90 -3.15
C ILE A 71 0.58 7.74 -4.05
N TRP A 72 -0.23 6.69 -4.08
CA TRP A 72 0.06 5.41 -4.71
C TRP A 72 -1.15 4.92 -5.50
N TRP A 73 -0.93 4.33 -6.66
CA TRP A 73 -1.97 3.78 -7.53
C TRP A 73 -1.42 2.67 -8.41
N ILE A 74 -2.31 1.95 -9.08
CA ILE A 74 -1.99 1.03 -10.17
C ILE A 74 -2.35 1.69 -11.51
N GLU A 75 -1.52 1.51 -12.53
CA GLU A 75 -1.94 1.79 -13.91
C GLU A 75 -2.82 0.62 -14.36
N GLY A 76 -4.01 0.93 -14.86
CA GLY A 76 -4.95 -0.04 -15.42
C GLY A 76 -4.60 -0.41 -16.84
#